data_AF-Q7DMS7-F1
#
_entry.id   AF-Q7DMS7-F1
#
_cell.length_a   1.000
_cell.length_b   1.000
_cell.length_c   1.000
_cell.angle_alpha   90.00
_cell.angle_beta   90.00
_cell.angle_gamma   90.00
#
_symmetry.space_group_name_H-M   'P 1'
#
loop_
_entity.id
_entity.type
_entity.pdbx_description
1 polymer ?
#
loop_
_entity_poly.entity_id
_entity_poly.type
_entity_poly.pdbx_seq_one_letter_code
_entity_poly.pdbx_strand_id
1 'polypeptide(L)' 'ETGVIKPGMVVTFGPTGLTTEVKSVEMHHEALQEALPGDNVGFNVKNVAVKDLKRGYVASNSKDDPA' A
#
# COMPACT_ATOMS: atom_id res chain seq x y z
N GLU A 1 -3.95 12.30 1.31
CA GLU A 1 -3.39 11.24 0.45
C GLU A 1 -3.72 11.52 -1.02
N THR A 2 -2.96 10.96 -1.96
CA THR A 2 -3.21 11.04 -3.42
C THR A 2 -3.01 9.67 -4.07
N GLY A 3 -3.57 9.45 -5.25
CA GLY A 3 -3.40 8.20 -6.01
C GLY A 3 -4.46 7.13 -5.71
N VAL A 4 -4.32 5.98 -6.36
CA VAL A 4 -5.26 4.84 -6.26
C VAL A 4 -4.47 3.61 -5.84
N ILE A 5 -4.99 2.80 -4.91
CA ILE A 5 -4.39 1.52 -4.52
C ILE A 5 -5.27 0.38 -5.01
N LYS A 6 -4.69 -0.58 -5.74
CA LYS A 6 -5.37 -1.77 -6.27
C LYS A 6 -4.58 -3.04 -5.93
N PRO A 7 -5.25 -4.19 -5.78
CA PRO A 7 -4.58 -5.48 -5.79
C PRO A 7 -3.70 -5.64 -7.05
N GLY A 8 -2.49 -6.16 -6.88
CA GLY A 8 -1.49 -6.32 -7.95
C GLY A 8 -0.60 -5.10 -8.19
N MET A 9 -0.83 -3.97 -7.51
CA MET A 9 0.07 -2.83 -7.60
C MET A 9 1.36 -3.05 -6.81
N VAL A 10 2.48 -2.56 -7.34
CA VAL A 10 3.78 -2.58 -6.66
C VAL A 10 3.99 -1.24 -5.95
N VAL A 11 4.07 -1.28 -4.63
CA VAL A 11 4.23 -0.12 -3.76
C VAL A 11 5.59 -0.12 -3.08
N THR A 12 6.16 1.07 -2.91
CA THR A 12 7.40 1.30 -2.18
C THR A 12 7.08 2.00 -0.87
N PHE A 13 7.61 1.48 0.24
CA PHE A 13 7.44 2.05 1.56
C PHE A 13 8.65 2.90 1.95
N GLY A 14 8.43 4.20 2.11
CA GLY A 14 9.39 5.13 2.69
C GLY A 14 9.36 5.11 4.23
N PRO A 15 10.49 5.37 4.92
CA PRO A 15 11.79 5.81 4.40
C PRO A 15 12.74 4.67 3.99
N THR A 16 12.38 3.41 4.20
CA THR A 16 13.29 2.27 3.96
C THR A 16 13.45 1.90 2.49
N GLY A 17 12.59 2.41 1.60
CA GLY A 17 12.59 2.06 0.18
C GLY A 17 12.14 0.61 -0.07
N LEU A 18 11.36 0.02 0.85
CA LEU A 18 10.94 -1.36 0.74
C LEU A 18 9.85 -1.50 -0.32
N THR A 19 10.14 -2.22 -1.40
CA THR A 19 9.18 -2.43 -2.50
C THR A 19 8.49 -3.80 -2.39
N THR A 20 7.17 -3.82 -2.54
CA THR A 20 6.34 -5.03 -2.47
C THR A 20 5.05 -4.91 -3.27
N GLU A 21 4.37 -6.03 -3.51
CA GLU A 21 3.08 -6.12 -4.20
C GLU A 21 1.91 -6.14 -3.21
N VAL A 22 0.89 -5.33 -3.51
CA VAL A 22 -0.41 -5.32 -2.82
C VAL A 22 -1.21 -6.57 -3.21
N LYS A 23 -1.61 -7.37 -2.23
CA LYS A 23 -2.41 -8.59 -2.43
C LYS A 23 -3.91 -8.32 -2.41
N SER A 24 -4.36 -7.53 -1.45
CA SER A 24 -5.78 -7.20 -1.27
C SER A 24 -5.90 -5.82 -0.66
N VAL A 25 -7.05 -5.19 -0.90
CA VAL A 25 -7.46 -3.91 -0.35
C VAL A 25 -8.81 -4.13 0.29
N GLU A 26 -9.00 -3.66 1.51
CA GLU A 26 -10.17 -3.95 2.33
C GLU A 26 -10.62 -2.68 3.07
N MET A 27 -11.93 -2.42 3.06
CA MET A 27 -12.55 -1.35 3.83
C MET A 27 -13.65 -1.96 4.69
N HIS A 28 -13.54 -1.82 6.01
CA HIS A 28 -14.58 -2.29 6.95
C HIS A 28 -15.01 -3.77 6.74
N HIS A 29 -14.04 -4.67 6.53
CA HIS A 29 -14.22 -6.10 6.23
C HIS A 29 -14.82 -6.43 4.86
N GLU A 30 -14.86 -5.47 3.93
CA GLU A 30 -15.23 -5.70 2.54
C GLU A 30 -14.00 -5.57 1.64
N ALA A 31 -13.79 -6.54 0.76
CA ALA A 31 -12.71 -6.50 -0.22
C ALA A 31 -13.06 -5.54 -1.36
N LEU A 32 -12.16 -4.61 -1.64
CA LEU A 32 -12.30 -3.62 -2.70
C LEU A 32 -11.43 -3.97 -3.91
N GLN A 33 -11.92 -3.66 -5.11
CA GLN A 33 -11.11 -3.73 -6.34
C GLN A 33 -10.12 -2.56 -6.45
N GLU A 34 -10.45 -1.42 -5.84
CA GLU A 34 -9.58 -0.26 -5.75
C GLU A 34 -9.98 0.63 -4.56
N ALA A 35 -9.00 1.33 -3.98
CA ALA A 35 -9.18 2.38 -2.99
C ALA A 35 -8.83 3.74 -3.59
N LEU A 36 -9.69 4.73 -3.34
CA LEU A 36 -9.56 6.09 -3.83
C LEU A 36 -9.06 7.03 -2.72
N PRO A 37 -8.55 8.23 -3.08
CA PRO A 37 -8.17 9.22 -2.08
C PRO A 37 -9.35 9.57 -1.16
N GLY A 38 -9.12 9.49 0.15
CA GLY A 38 -10.13 9.73 1.18
C GLY A 38 -10.72 8.45 1.79
N ASP A 39 -10.49 7.28 1.19
CA ASP A 39 -10.91 6.01 1.77
C ASP A 39 -9.97 5.59 2.90
N ASN A 40 -10.54 5.22 4.06
CA ASN A 40 -9.77 4.56 5.12
C ASN A 40 -9.76 3.06 4.88
N VAL A 41 -8.68 2.58 4.27
CA VAL A 41 -8.53 1.18 3.87
C VAL A 41 -7.38 0.50 4.58
N GLY A 42 -7.56 -0.80 4.84
CA GLY A 42 -6.46 -1.73 5.08
C GLY A 42 -6.03 -2.35 3.76
N PHE A 43 -4.75 -2.66 3.60
CA PHE A 43 -4.28 -3.44 2.47
C PHE A 43 -3.19 -4.42 2.91
N ASN A 44 -3.18 -5.58 2.29
CA ASN A 44 -2.19 -6.62 2.56
C ASN A 44 -1.10 -6.60 1.50
N VAL A 45 0.13 -6.86 1.91
CA VAL A 45 1.30 -6.97 1.02
C VAL A 45 1.97 -8.33 1.16
N LYS A 46 2.65 -8.80 0.12
CA LYS A 46 3.38 -10.08 0.15
C LYS A 46 4.83 -9.90 0.59
N ASN A 47 5.41 -10.94 1.19
CA ASN A 47 6.85 -11.05 1.39
C ASN A 47 7.49 -9.91 2.22
N VAL A 48 6.70 -9.29 3.11
CA VAL A 48 7.17 -8.28 4.05
C VAL A 48 6.90 -8.78 5.46
N ALA A 49 7.93 -8.79 6.32
CA ALA A 49 7.73 -9.17 7.71
C ALA A 49 7.24 -7.97 8.53
N VAL A 50 6.48 -8.23 9.58
CA VAL A 50 5.92 -7.20 10.48
C VAL A 50 7.02 -6.33 11.13
N LYS A 51 8.24 -6.86 11.26
CA LYS A 51 9.40 -6.12 11.77
C LYS A 51 9.95 -5.06 10.81
N ASP A 52 9.68 -5.20 9.51
CA ASP A 52 10.24 -4.35 8.45
C ASP A 52 9.34 -3.14 8.16
N LEU A 53 8.05 -3.21 8.54
CA LEU A 53 7.09 -2.10 8.46
C LEU A 53 6.78 -1.55 9.84
N LYS A 54 6.80 -0.22 9.97
CA LYS A 54 6.44 0.47 11.21
C LYS A 54 5.38 1.53 10.95
N ARG A 55 4.67 1.91 12.01
CA ARG A 55 3.73 3.04 11.95
C ARG A 55 4.47 4.30 11.52
N GLY A 56 3.85 5.07 10.63
CA GLY A 56 4.43 6.28 10.04
C GLY A 56 5.16 6.05 8.71
N TYR A 57 5.25 4.81 8.22
CA TYR A 57 5.75 4.55 6.87
C TYR A 57 4.71 5.00 5.84
N VAL A 58 5.19 5.54 4.72
CA VAL A 58 4.34 6.04 3.64
C VAL A 58 4.49 5.10 2.45
N ALA A 59 3.37 4.62 1.92
CA ALA A 59 3.35 3.80 0.72
C ALA A 59 3.17 4.69 -0.51
N SER A 60 4.11 4.60 -1.44
CA SER A 60 4.12 5.29 -2.72
C SER A 60 4.01 4.28 -3.86
N ASN A 61 3.48 4.67 -5.01
CA ASN A 61 3.50 3.82 -6.19
C ASN A 61 4.94 3.76 -6.73
N SER A 62 5.50 2.56 -6.91
CA SER A 62 6.91 2.40 -7.32
C SER A 62 7.22 2.98 -8.71
N LYS A 63 6.18 3.31 -9.48
CA LYS A 63 6.28 3.90 -10.82
C LYS A 63 6.10 5.44 -10.84
N ASP A 64 5.67 6.03 -9.73
CA ASP A 64 5.46 7.47 -9.62
C ASP A 64 6.60 8.06 -8.78
N ASP A 65 7.30 9.05 -9.34
CA ASP A 65 8.40 9.76 -8.68
C ASP A 65 7.86 11.11 -8.14
N PRO A 66 8.15 11.51 -6.88
CA PRO A 66 8.97 10.81 -5.91
C PRO A 66 8.22 9.67 -5.19
N ALA A 67 8.86 8.50 -5.12
CA ALA A 67 8.46 7.39 -4.25
C ALA A 67 9.09 7.51 -2.86
#